data_AF-A0AAU6NDF3-F1
#
_entry.id   AF-A0AAU6NDF3-F1
#
_cell.length_a   1.000
_cell.length_b   1.000
_cell.length_c   1.000
_cell.angle_alpha   90.00
_cell.angle_beta   90.00
_cell.angle_gamma   90.00
#
_symmetry.space_group_name_H-M   'P 1'
#
loop_
_entity.id
_entity.type
_entity.pdbx_description
1 polymer ?
#
loop_
_entity_poly.entity_id
_entity_poly.type
_entity_poly.pdbx_seq_one_letter_code
_entity_poly.pdbx_strand_id
1 'polypeptide(L)'
;SDKREPIMQFFFSEKIDPIGEGIFIDEKEVKCYMACIMKMANTIKNGKLNFDAAIKQADLLLPDEVKEPAKEAILACKKAADGHKDICDASFHVTKCIYNQNPDIFYFP
;
A
#
# COMPACT_ATOMS: atom_id res chain seq x y z
N SER A 1 25.85 -18.85 -1.47
CA SER A 1 26.05 -17.44 -1.86
C SER A 1 25.79 -17.30 -3.34
N ASP A 2 24.52 -17.12 -3.72
CA ASP A 2 24.10 -17.02 -5.12
C ASP A 2 24.23 -15.57 -5.58
N LYS A 3 25.10 -15.31 -6.55
CA LYS A 3 25.28 -13.95 -7.11
C LYS A 3 24.01 -13.42 -7.80
N ARG A 4 22.98 -14.24 -8.01
CA ARG A 4 21.67 -13.84 -8.55
C ARG A 4 20.78 -13.13 -7.52
N GLU A 5 20.96 -13.39 -6.24
CA GLU A 5 20.18 -12.79 -5.15
C GLU A 5 20.29 -11.24 -5.11
N PRO A 6 21.49 -10.64 -5.12
CA PRO A 6 21.61 -9.17 -5.11
C PRO A 6 21.10 -8.52 -6.41
N ILE A 7 21.21 -9.20 -7.56
CA ILE A 7 20.71 -8.71 -8.85
C ILE A 7 19.18 -8.65 -8.83
N MET A 8 18.53 -9.72 -8.33
CA MET A 8 17.07 -9.79 -8.24
C MET A 8 16.50 -8.77 -7.25
N GLN A 9 17.19 -8.51 -6.14
CA GLN A 9 16.80 -7.49 -5.19
C GLN A 9 16.87 -6.07 -5.76
N PHE A 10 17.93 -5.77 -6.54
CA PHE A 10 18.09 -4.49 -7.22
C PHE A 10 16.97 -4.23 -8.24
N PHE A 11 16.63 -5.23 -9.06
CA PHE A 11 15.51 -5.09 -10.00
C PHE A 11 14.14 -4.98 -9.34
N PHE A 12 13.99 -5.53 -8.13
CA PHE A 12 12.75 -5.42 -7.38
C PHE A 12 12.60 -4.03 -6.75
N SER A 13 13.67 -3.47 -6.16
CA SER A 13 13.65 -2.09 -5.62
C SER A 13 13.30 -1.07 -6.69
N GLU A 14 13.85 -1.20 -7.91
CA GLU A 14 13.50 -0.33 -9.05
C GLU A 14 12.00 -0.27 -9.37
N LYS A 15 11.23 -1.29 -8.96
CA LYS A 15 9.78 -1.35 -9.19
C LYS A 15 8.93 -0.86 -8.02
N ILE A 16 9.47 -0.85 -6.79
CA ILE A 16 8.72 -0.47 -5.59
C ILE A 16 9.10 0.92 -5.07
N ASP A 17 10.34 1.36 -5.26
CA ASP A 17 10.80 2.70 -4.87
C ASP A 17 9.93 3.82 -5.49
N PRO A 18 9.47 3.72 -6.75
CA PRO A 18 8.64 4.75 -7.37
C PRO A 18 7.21 4.87 -6.79
N ILE A 19 6.77 3.95 -5.91
CA ILE A 19 5.42 3.98 -5.32
C ILE A 19 5.20 5.29 -4.54
N GLY A 20 6.20 5.73 -3.78
CA GLY A 20 6.13 6.99 -3.02
C GLY A 20 5.97 8.23 -3.90
N GLU A 21 6.40 8.15 -5.16
CA GLU A 21 6.30 9.21 -6.17
C GLU A 21 5.00 9.12 -7.00
N GLY A 22 4.11 8.19 -6.66
CA GLY A 22 2.87 7.97 -7.38
C GLY A 22 2.99 7.14 -8.65
N ILE A 23 4.11 6.45 -8.85
CA ILE A 23 4.32 5.57 -9.99
C ILE A 23 3.89 4.16 -9.59
N PHE A 24 2.66 3.81 -9.97
CA PHE A 24 2.04 2.52 -9.66
C PHE A 24 2.20 1.54 -10.83
N ILE A 25 3.25 0.71 -10.78
CA ILE A 25 3.53 -0.33 -11.77
C ILE A 25 2.53 -1.48 -11.61
N ASP A 26 1.76 -1.76 -12.67
CA ASP A 26 0.73 -2.80 -12.71
C ASP A 26 1.35 -4.18 -13.00
N GLU A 27 2.19 -4.64 -12.07
CA GLU A 27 2.83 -5.95 -12.11
C GLU A 27 2.50 -6.75 -10.85
N LYS A 28 2.39 -8.07 -10.99
CA LYS A 28 1.95 -8.95 -9.90
C LYS A 28 2.85 -8.81 -8.66
N GLU A 29 4.15 -8.71 -8.86
CA GLU A 29 5.15 -8.59 -7.82
C GLU A 29 4.97 -7.29 -7.01
N VAL A 30 4.71 -6.17 -7.69
CA VAL A 30 4.47 -4.85 -7.07
C VAL A 30 3.14 -4.83 -6.33
N LYS A 31 2.08 -5.38 -6.94
CA LYS A 31 0.77 -5.53 -6.28
C LYS A 31 0.88 -6.36 -5.00
N CYS A 32 1.60 -7.48 -5.06
CA CYS A 32 1.74 -8.37 -3.93
C CYS A 32 2.71 -7.83 -2.87
N TYR A 33 3.68 -6.99 -3.26
CA TYR A 33 4.46 -6.19 -2.33
C TYR A 33 3.55 -5.31 -1.47
N MET A 34 2.62 -4.57 -2.09
CA MET A 34 1.70 -3.72 -1.34
C MET A 34 0.85 -4.52 -0.35
N ALA A 35 0.32 -5.68 -0.79
CA ALA A 35 -0.39 -6.59 0.10
C ALA A 35 0.51 -7.16 1.22
N CYS A 36 1.80 -7.37 0.97
CA CYS A 36 2.76 -7.80 1.98
C CYS A 36 2.94 -6.74 3.06
N ILE A 37 3.19 -5.49 2.67
CA ILE A 37 3.30 -4.35 3.60
C ILE A 37 2.02 -4.20 4.43
N MET A 38 0.84 -4.27 3.79
CA MET A 38 -0.45 -4.22 4.50
C MET A 38 -0.65 -5.40 5.47
N LYS A 39 -0.19 -6.61 5.11
CA LYS A 39 -0.20 -7.76 6.05
C LYS A 39 0.72 -7.51 7.24
N MET A 40 1.93 -6.99 7.02
CA MET A 40 2.86 -6.66 8.10
C MET A 40 2.32 -5.57 9.03
N ALA A 41 1.59 -4.60 8.48
CA ALA A 41 0.85 -3.58 9.24
C ALA A 41 -0.42 -4.13 9.92
N ASN A 42 -0.72 -5.43 9.78
CA ASN A 42 -1.95 -6.07 10.28
C ASN A 42 -3.25 -5.42 9.75
N THR A 43 -3.21 -4.82 8.58
CA THR A 43 -4.38 -4.20 7.91
C THR A 43 -5.05 -5.15 6.92
N ILE A 44 -4.57 -6.40 6.81
CA ILE A 44 -5.25 -7.49 6.10
C ILE A 44 -5.60 -8.60 7.10
N LYS A 45 -6.87 -9.01 7.11
CA LYS A 45 -7.38 -10.11 7.94
C LYS A 45 -8.24 -11.04 7.10
N ASN A 46 -7.99 -12.35 7.19
CA ASN A 46 -8.74 -13.38 6.44
C ASN A 46 -8.79 -13.11 4.92
N GLY A 47 -7.69 -12.62 4.34
CA GLY A 47 -7.60 -12.32 2.92
C GLY A 47 -8.41 -11.09 2.48
N LYS A 48 -8.86 -10.24 3.41
CA LYS A 48 -9.58 -9.00 3.13
C LYS A 48 -8.89 -7.81 3.81
N LEU A 49 -8.99 -6.64 3.18
CA LEU A 49 -8.55 -5.39 3.78
C LEU A 49 -9.43 -5.05 4.98
N ASN A 50 -8.80 -4.60 6.06
CA ASN A 50 -9.43 -4.16 7.29
C ASN A 50 -9.17 -2.67 7.47
N PHE A 51 -10.11 -1.85 6.99
CA PHE A 51 -9.99 -0.40 7.03
C PHE A 51 -9.98 0.14 8.46
N ASP A 52 -10.69 -0.47 9.40
CA ASP A 52 -10.66 -0.03 10.81
C ASP A 52 -9.27 -0.26 11.43
N ALA A 53 -8.59 -1.35 11.04
CA ALA A 53 -7.19 -1.56 11.42
C ALA A 53 -6.24 -0.58 10.72
N ALA A 54 -6.48 -0.26 9.44
CA ALA A 54 -5.69 0.73 8.71
C ALA A 54 -5.78 2.13 9.35
N ILE A 55 -6.98 2.54 9.77
CA ILE A 55 -7.20 3.80 10.50
C ILE A 55 -6.41 3.81 11.81
N LYS A 56 -6.44 2.70 12.57
CA LYS A 56 -5.63 2.57 13.80
C LYS A 56 -4.13 2.63 13.53
N GLN A 57 -3.64 2.05 12.45
CA GLN A 57 -2.24 2.16 12.08
C GLN A 57 -1.86 3.60 11.71
N ALA A 58 -2.74 4.31 10.99
CA ALA A 58 -2.54 5.73 10.71
C ALA A 58 -2.42 6.55 12.02
N ASP A 59 -3.28 6.29 13.01
CA ASP A 59 -3.20 6.96 14.32
C ASP A 59 -1.90 6.65 15.10
N LEU A 60 -1.30 5.47 14.89
CA LEU A 60 -0.12 5.01 15.62
C LEU A 60 1.20 5.40 14.96
N LEU A 61 1.24 5.47 13.63
CA LEU A 61 2.48 5.59 12.85
C LEU A 61 2.66 6.97 12.23
N LEU A 62 1.58 7.71 11.98
CA LEU A 62 1.68 8.98 11.28
C LEU A 62 1.80 10.16 12.26
N PRO A 63 2.55 11.20 11.89
CA PRO A 63 2.59 12.47 12.63
C PRO A 63 1.19 13.10 12.77
N ASP A 64 1.01 13.88 13.84
CA ASP A 64 -0.27 14.53 14.16
C ASP A 64 -0.77 15.46 13.04
N GLU A 65 0.14 16.05 12.26
CA GLU A 65 -0.16 16.98 11.19
C GLU A 65 -0.79 16.31 9.96
N VAL A 66 -0.53 15.00 9.75
CA VAL A 66 -0.95 14.28 8.53
C VAL A 66 -1.89 13.12 8.80
N LYS A 67 -2.05 12.68 10.06
CA LYS A 67 -2.89 11.52 10.40
C LYS A 67 -4.37 11.71 10.04
N GLU A 68 -4.96 12.89 10.28
CA GLU A 68 -6.39 13.12 9.95
C GLU A 68 -6.62 13.11 8.42
N PRO A 69 -5.87 13.88 7.62
CA PRO A 69 -5.96 13.78 6.15
C PRO A 69 -5.71 12.37 5.60
N ALA A 70 -4.76 11.62 6.17
CA ALA A 70 -4.49 10.24 5.75
C ALA A 70 -5.69 9.31 6.07
N LYS A 71 -6.32 9.48 7.24
CA LYS A 71 -7.54 8.75 7.59
C LYS A 71 -8.69 9.08 6.64
N GLU A 72 -8.89 10.34 6.30
CA GLU A 72 -9.90 10.74 5.31
C GLU A 72 -9.68 10.06 3.96
N ALA A 73 -8.43 10.02 3.49
CA ALA A 73 -8.06 9.31 2.26
C ALA A 73 -8.37 7.80 2.33
N ILE A 74 -8.02 7.14 3.44
CA ILE A 74 -8.34 5.72 3.68
C ILE A 74 -9.86 5.49 3.64
N LEU A 75 -10.65 6.35 4.28
CA LEU A 75 -12.10 6.25 4.32
C LEU A 75 -12.73 6.46 2.93
N ALA A 76 -12.24 7.42 2.16
CA ALA A 76 -12.69 7.69 0.79
C ALA A 76 -12.46 6.49 -0.15
N CYS A 77 -11.40 5.72 0.10
CA CYS A 77 -10.96 4.62 -0.75
C CYS A 77 -11.49 3.23 -0.35
N LYS A 78 -12.41 3.13 0.63
CA LYS A 78 -12.95 1.83 1.08
C LYS A 78 -13.51 0.95 -0.04
N LYS A 79 -14.10 1.58 -1.05
CA LYS A 79 -14.73 0.91 -2.19
C LYS A 79 -13.77 0.64 -3.35
N ALA A 80 -12.53 1.12 -3.30
CA ALA A 80 -11.55 0.89 -4.36
C ALA A 80 -11.11 -0.59 -4.45
N ALA A 81 -11.37 -1.40 -3.43
CA ALA A 81 -11.18 -2.85 -3.46
C ALA A 81 -12.38 -3.62 -4.02
N ASP A 82 -13.53 -2.97 -4.24
CA ASP A 82 -14.74 -3.65 -4.70
C ASP A 82 -14.53 -4.20 -6.12
N GLY A 83 -14.84 -5.48 -6.33
CA GLY A 83 -14.65 -6.17 -7.61
C GLY A 83 -13.27 -6.83 -7.76
N HIS A 84 -12.30 -6.53 -6.90
CA HIS A 84 -10.98 -7.16 -6.91
C HIS A 84 -10.94 -8.38 -5.98
N LYS A 85 -10.96 -9.58 -6.57
CA LYS A 85 -10.97 -10.85 -5.81
C LYS A 85 -9.60 -11.23 -5.27
N ASP A 86 -8.55 -10.84 -5.97
CA ASP A 86 -7.17 -11.08 -5.55
C ASP A 86 -6.74 -10.00 -4.55
N ILE A 87 -6.12 -10.40 -3.45
CA ILE A 87 -5.73 -9.47 -2.39
C ILE A 87 -4.59 -8.54 -2.82
N CYS A 88 -3.70 -8.97 -3.72
CA CYS A 88 -2.65 -8.12 -4.26
C CYS A 88 -3.28 -7.01 -5.12
N ASP A 89 -4.22 -7.38 -5.97
CA ASP A 89 -4.97 -6.45 -6.82
C ASP A 89 -5.79 -5.44 -5.98
N ALA A 90 -6.55 -5.94 -4.99
CA ALA A 90 -7.29 -5.08 -4.07
C ALA A 90 -6.38 -4.09 -3.31
N SER A 91 -5.22 -4.56 -2.84
CA SER A 91 -4.24 -3.73 -2.12
C SER A 91 -3.67 -2.64 -3.03
N PHE A 92 -3.38 -2.98 -4.29
CA PHE A 92 -2.89 -2.03 -5.28
C PHE A 92 -3.90 -0.92 -5.58
N HIS A 93 -5.15 -1.29 -5.88
CA HIS A 93 -6.18 -0.31 -6.20
C HIS A 93 -6.53 0.62 -5.03
N VAL A 94 -6.56 0.09 -3.80
CA VAL A 94 -6.76 0.92 -2.61
C VAL A 94 -5.59 1.84 -2.36
N THR A 95 -4.34 1.36 -2.45
CA THR A 95 -3.14 2.18 -2.22
C THR A 95 -3.06 3.31 -3.25
N LYS A 96 -3.29 3.00 -4.53
CA LYS A 96 -3.35 3.99 -5.61
C LYS A 96 -4.47 5.02 -5.39
N CYS A 97 -5.64 4.57 -4.93
CA CYS A 97 -6.72 5.47 -4.56
C CYS A 97 -6.31 6.43 -3.44
N ILE A 98 -5.67 5.93 -2.37
CA ILE A 98 -5.23 6.74 -1.23
C ILE A 98 -4.22 7.80 -1.68
N TYR A 99 -3.23 7.41 -2.49
CA TYR A 99 -2.30 8.36 -3.11
C TYR A 99 -3.05 9.47 -3.86
N ASN A 100 -4.02 9.11 -4.70
CA ASN A 100 -4.78 10.08 -5.48
C ASN A 100 -5.66 11.03 -4.65
N GLN A 101 -6.00 10.69 -3.40
CA GLN A 101 -6.74 11.59 -2.51
C GLN A 101 -5.86 12.73 -2.02
N ASN A 102 -4.61 12.44 -1.66
CA ASN A 102 -3.67 13.44 -1.18
C ASN A 102 -2.22 12.99 -1.40
N PRO A 103 -1.63 13.27 -2.58
CA PRO A 103 -0.26 12.89 -2.91
C PRO A 103 0.79 13.50 -1.99
N ASP A 104 0.55 14.74 -1.51
CA ASP A 104 1.54 15.54 -0.76
C ASP A 104 1.91 14.94 0.61
N ILE A 105 1.01 14.13 1.17
CA ILE A 105 1.18 13.48 2.47
C ILE A 105 1.33 11.97 2.36
N PHE A 106 1.27 11.43 1.14
CA PHE A 106 1.27 10.00 0.94
C PHE A 106 2.62 9.41 1.35
N TYR A 107 2.55 8.33 2.12
CA TYR A 107 3.70 7.56 2.51
C TYR A 107 3.41 6.08 2.35
N PHE A 108 4.32 5.36 1.70
CA PHE A 108 4.29 3.92 1.57
C PHE A 108 5.69 3.34 1.88
N PRO A 109 5.80 2.36 2.78
CA PRO A 109 7.07 1.69 3.12
C PRO A 109 7.73 0.93 1.97
#